data_AF-A0A098VM10-F1
#
_entry.id   AF-A0A098VM10-F1
#
_cell.length_a   1.000
_cell.length_b   1.000
_cell.length_c   1.000
_cell.angle_alpha   90.00
_cell.angle_beta   90.00
_cell.angle_gamma   90.00
#
_symmetry.space_group_name_H-M   'P 1'
#
loop_
_entity.id
_entity.type
_entity.pdbx_description
1 polymer ?
#
loop_
_entity_poly.entity_id
_entity_poly.type
_entity_poly.pdbx_seq_one_letter_code
_entity_poly.pdbx_strand_id
1 'polypeptide(L)'
;MCIPIYCMGIGYDLDLLICVALGVDMFDCVFPTRTARFGHALHPCGDISLKKAMYAQDLRPIDSECTCLTCRNYTRAALHGIVGKETTGCHLLSMHNIAYMLRFSRAMRDAIIADKFPAYIKSFLRRRFIENEEQLADKEAIVPEWIIDALASIGLVIDPRMAE
;
A
#
# COMPACT_ATOMS: atom_id res chain seq x y z
N MET A 1 -12.35 -16.64 -24.84
CA MET A 1 -12.82 -15.31 -24.40
C MET A 1 -12.67 -15.27 -22.90
N CYS A 2 -11.79 -14.43 -22.36
CA CYS A 2 -11.62 -14.31 -20.92
C CYS A 2 -12.65 -13.29 -20.40
N ILE A 3 -13.44 -13.67 -19.40
CA ILE A 3 -14.48 -12.82 -18.80
C ILE A 3 -13.85 -12.13 -17.58
N PRO A 4 -14.06 -10.82 -17.35
CA PRO A 4 -13.51 -10.14 -16.19
C PRO A 4 -13.99 -10.74 -14.86
N ILE A 5 -13.06 -10.91 -13.92
CA ILE A 5 -13.36 -11.38 -12.56
C ILE A 5 -13.37 -10.18 -11.61
N TYR A 6 -14.50 -9.95 -10.94
CA TYR A 6 -14.70 -8.88 -9.97
C TYR A 6 -14.73 -9.44 -8.54
N CYS A 7 -13.86 -8.91 -7.66
CA CYS A 7 -13.81 -9.27 -6.24
C CYS A 7 -14.25 -8.09 -5.37
N MET A 8 -15.36 -8.29 -4.64
CA MET A 8 -15.98 -7.24 -3.83
C MET A 8 -15.33 -7.09 -2.46
N GLY A 9 -15.09 -5.85 -2.04
CA GLY A 9 -14.69 -5.52 -0.67
C GLY A 9 -13.21 -5.67 -0.34
N ILE A 10 -12.35 -5.93 -1.33
CA ILE A 10 -10.90 -6.02 -1.15
C ILE A 10 -10.25 -4.66 -1.40
N GLY A 11 -9.58 -4.13 -0.37
CA GLY A 11 -8.97 -2.80 -0.44
C GLY A 11 -7.62 -2.66 0.21
N TYR A 12 -7.13 -3.70 0.87
CA TYR A 12 -5.77 -3.73 1.37
C TYR A 12 -4.81 -4.01 0.21
N ASP A 13 -3.66 -3.34 0.18
CA ASP A 13 -2.75 -3.40 -0.96
C ASP A 13 -2.09 -4.79 -1.11
N LEU A 14 -1.79 -5.48 -0.01
CA LEU A 14 -1.33 -6.87 -0.03
C LEU A 14 -2.39 -7.81 -0.60
N ASP A 15 -3.64 -7.70 -0.16
CA ASP A 15 -4.73 -8.56 -0.65
C ASP A 15 -4.98 -8.31 -2.14
N LEU A 16 -4.95 -7.04 -2.55
CA LEU A 16 -5.10 -6.65 -3.94
C LEU A 16 -4.01 -7.29 -4.82
N LEU A 17 -2.75 -7.27 -4.37
CA LEU A 17 -1.63 -7.88 -5.08
C LEU A 17 -1.83 -9.38 -5.28
N ILE A 18 -2.24 -10.08 -4.23
CA ILE A 18 -2.47 -11.53 -4.28
C ILE A 18 -3.68 -11.88 -5.14
N CYS A 19 -4.79 -11.14 -5.03
CA CYS A 19 -5.95 -11.38 -5.88
C CYS A 19 -5.64 -11.16 -7.37
N VAL A 20 -4.84 -10.14 -7.72
CA VAL A 20 -4.37 -9.96 -9.10
C VAL A 20 -3.51 -11.13 -9.55
N ALA A 21 -2.63 -11.64 -8.69
CA ALA A 21 -1.82 -12.82 -8.98
C ALA A 21 -2.67 -14.09 -9.19
N LEU A 22 -3.83 -14.18 -8.53
CA LEU A 22 -4.82 -15.25 -8.69
C LEU A 22 -5.78 -15.03 -9.88
N GLY A 23 -5.64 -13.93 -10.63
CA GLY A 23 -6.42 -13.66 -11.85
C GLY A 23 -7.66 -12.79 -11.67
N VAL A 24 -7.78 -12.02 -10.58
CA VAL A 24 -8.86 -11.03 -10.40
C VAL A 24 -8.53 -9.72 -11.14
N ASP A 25 -9.51 -9.18 -11.87
CA ASP A 25 -9.34 -7.99 -12.71
C ASP A 25 -9.89 -6.70 -12.10
N MET A 26 -10.95 -6.80 -11.29
CA MET A 26 -11.68 -5.65 -10.76
C MET A 26 -11.89 -5.73 -9.26
N PHE A 27 -11.86 -4.56 -8.61
CA PHE A 27 -11.94 -4.43 -7.15
C PHE A 27 -12.70 -3.17 -6.74
N ASP A 28 -13.38 -3.23 -5.60
CA ASP A 28 -13.92 -2.08 -4.90
C ASP A 28 -13.68 -2.22 -3.40
N CYS A 29 -13.42 -1.10 -2.73
CA CYS A 29 -13.41 -1.06 -1.28
C CYS A 29 -13.51 0.37 -0.75
N VAL A 30 -14.11 0.51 0.42
CA VAL A 30 -14.11 1.76 1.19
C VAL A 30 -12.82 1.98 1.99
N PHE A 31 -11.88 1.02 1.97
CA PHE A 31 -10.63 1.07 2.74
C PHE A 31 -9.88 2.40 2.62
N PRO A 32 -9.53 2.92 1.43
CA PRO A 32 -8.74 4.15 1.33
C PRO A 32 -9.41 5.36 2.00
N THR A 33 -10.73 5.51 1.86
CA THR A 33 -11.48 6.63 2.43
C THR A 33 -11.84 6.42 3.89
N ARG A 34 -12.10 5.18 4.32
CA ARG A 34 -12.33 4.84 5.73
C ARG A 34 -11.06 5.07 6.56
N THR A 35 -9.92 4.59 6.08
CA THR A 35 -8.62 4.70 6.74
C THR A 35 -8.15 6.15 6.82
N ALA A 36 -8.45 6.97 5.79
CA ALA A 36 -8.20 8.41 5.81
C ALA A 36 -8.92 9.13 6.97
N ARG A 37 -10.17 8.75 7.30
CA ARG A 37 -10.92 9.34 8.44
C ARG A 37 -10.26 9.09 9.78
N PHE A 38 -9.56 7.95 9.90
CA PHE A 38 -8.81 7.62 11.11
C PHE A 38 -7.43 8.29 11.15
N GLY A 39 -7.04 9.04 10.12
CA GLY A 39 -5.75 9.74 10.05
C GLY A 39 -4.61 8.86 9.54
N HIS A 40 -4.93 7.80 8.80
CA HIS A 40 -3.96 6.89 8.22
C HIS A 40 -3.80 7.17 6.73
N ALA A 41 -2.54 7.33 6.32
CA ALA A 41 -2.15 7.50 4.93
C ALA A 41 -1.52 6.20 4.41
N LEU A 42 -1.95 5.75 3.22
CA LEU A 42 -1.38 4.58 2.56
C LEU A 42 0.01 4.92 2.01
N HIS A 43 0.95 4.00 2.16
CA HIS A 43 2.32 4.16 1.69
C HIS A 43 2.91 2.77 1.33
N PRO A 44 3.80 2.65 0.33
CA PRO A 44 4.30 1.36 -0.15
C PRO A 44 4.91 0.47 0.94
N CYS A 45 5.58 1.07 1.93
CA CYS A 45 6.17 0.33 3.04
C CYS A 45 5.12 -0.06 4.11
N GLY A 46 3.95 0.55 4.12
CA GLY A 46 2.88 0.30 5.08
C GLY A 46 2.19 1.58 5.58
N ASP A 47 1.07 1.43 6.26
CA ASP A 47 0.22 2.55 6.66
C ASP A 47 0.92 3.51 7.64
N ILE A 48 0.92 4.80 7.32
CA ILE A 48 1.45 5.88 8.15
C ILE A 48 0.30 6.48 8.96
N SER A 49 0.36 6.32 10.29
CA SER A 49 -0.57 6.99 11.20
C SER A 49 -0.09 8.40 11.52
N LEU A 50 -0.63 9.40 10.83
CA LEU A 50 -0.23 10.81 10.97
C LEU A 50 -0.63 11.42 12.31
N LYS A 51 -1.36 10.69 13.17
CA LYS A 51 -1.64 11.10 14.56
C LYS A 51 -0.45 10.90 15.50
N LYS A 52 0.54 10.09 15.12
CA LYS A 52 1.71 9.83 15.97
C LYS A 52 2.56 11.10 16.10
N ALA A 53 3.06 11.36 17.31
CA ALA A 53 3.86 12.54 17.63
C ALA A 53 5.16 12.64 16.82
N MET A 54 5.72 11.52 16.36
CA MET A 54 6.91 11.47 15.49
C MET A 54 6.76 12.31 14.21
N TYR A 55 5.52 12.49 13.72
CA TYR A 55 5.25 13.25 12.50
C TYR A 55 5.04 14.74 12.73
N ALA A 56 5.03 15.21 13.98
CA ALA A 56 4.74 16.61 14.30
C ALA A 56 5.78 17.60 13.73
N GLN A 57 7.01 17.16 13.52
CA GLN A 57 8.11 17.97 12.96
C GLN A 57 8.65 17.43 11.64
N ASP A 58 8.01 16.41 11.05
CA ASP A 58 8.46 15.81 9.80
C ASP A 58 8.00 16.66 8.59
N LEU A 59 8.94 17.40 7.98
CA LEU A 59 8.69 18.25 6.81
C LEU A 59 8.67 17.49 5.49
N ARG A 60 8.85 16.16 5.49
CA ARG A 60 8.74 15.34 4.27
C ARG A 60 7.28 15.20 3.84
N PRO A 61 7.00 14.99 2.53
CA PRO A 61 5.68 14.59 2.08
C PRO A 61 5.32 13.18 2.59
N ILE A 62 4.06 12.74 2.43
CA ILE A 62 3.66 11.38 2.83
C ILE A 62 4.51 10.34 2.07
N ASP A 63 4.59 10.47 0.75
CA ASP A 63 5.36 9.64 -0.16
C ASP A 63 6.08 10.56 -1.16
N SER A 64 7.41 10.45 -1.27
CA SER A 64 8.22 11.26 -2.18
C SER A 64 8.01 10.92 -3.66
N GLU A 65 7.53 9.72 -3.97
CA GLU A 65 7.21 9.28 -5.33
C GLU A 65 5.77 9.63 -5.74
N CYS A 66 4.94 10.07 -4.79
CA CYS A 66 3.54 10.38 -5.06
C CYS A 66 3.37 11.81 -5.59
N THR A 67 2.78 11.92 -6.77
CA THR A 67 2.52 13.21 -7.43
C THR A 67 1.12 13.76 -7.14
N CYS A 68 0.42 13.28 -6.10
CA CYS A 68 -0.92 13.75 -5.77
C CYS A 68 -0.90 15.18 -5.22
N LEU A 69 -2.05 15.86 -5.24
CA LEU A 69 -2.19 17.22 -4.71
C LEU A 69 -1.70 17.33 -3.26
N THR A 70 -2.01 16.33 -2.43
CA THR A 70 -1.64 16.30 -1.02
C THR A 70 -0.12 16.23 -0.84
N CYS A 71 0.56 15.31 -1.54
CA CYS A 71 2.02 15.16 -1.42
C CYS A 71 2.81 16.33 -2.03
N ARG A 72 2.24 17.04 -3.01
CA ARG A 72 2.88 18.22 -3.61
C ARG A 72 2.81 19.46 -2.72
N ASN A 73 1.71 19.61 -1.96
CA ASN A 73 1.41 20.87 -1.28
C ASN A 73 1.52 20.78 0.25
N TYR A 74 1.52 19.58 0.83
CA TYR A 74 1.47 19.39 2.28
C TYR A 74 2.56 18.44 2.78
N THR A 75 3.15 18.79 3.92
CA THR A 75 4.11 17.96 4.65
C THR A 75 3.41 17.08 5.68
N ARG A 76 4.07 16.03 6.15
CA ARG A 76 3.56 15.16 7.24
C ARG A 76 3.25 15.95 8.52
N ALA A 77 4.08 16.94 8.86
CA ALA A 77 3.86 17.86 9.98
C ALA A 77 2.61 18.71 9.81
N ALA A 78 2.40 19.28 8.61
CA ALA A 78 1.19 20.06 8.31
C ALA A 78 -0.06 19.19 8.44
N LEU A 79 0.00 17.96 7.90
CA LEU A 79 -1.09 16.99 8.01
C LEU A 79 -1.33 16.53 9.46
N HIS A 80 -0.27 16.28 10.24
CA HIS A 80 -0.39 15.95 11.66
C HIS A 80 -1.16 17.04 12.45
N GLY A 81 -0.90 18.31 12.13
CA GLY A 81 -1.57 19.44 12.77
C GLY A 81 -3.09 19.46 12.58
N ILE A 82 -3.57 19.06 11.39
CA ILE A 82 -4.99 19.11 10.99
C ILE A 82 -5.75 17.79 11.16
N VAL A 83 -5.05 16.65 11.07
CA VAL A 83 -5.66 15.31 11.10
C VAL A 83 -6.32 15.06 12.45
N GLY A 84 -7.62 14.74 12.43
CA GLY A 84 -8.42 14.49 13.63
C GLY A 84 -8.94 15.75 14.33
N LYS A 85 -8.58 16.95 13.84
CA LYS A 85 -9.10 18.24 14.33
C LYS A 85 -10.02 18.90 13.31
N GLU A 86 -9.67 18.80 12.03
CA GLU A 86 -10.43 19.39 10.93
C GLU A 86 -10.84 18.35 9.89
N THR A 87 -11.99 18.57 9.25
CA THR A 87 -12.49 17.71 8.15
C THR A 87 -11.59 17.76 6.91
N THR A 88 -10.87 18.87 6.72
CA THR A 88 -9.88 19.07 5.66
C THR A 88 -8.81 17.98 5.66
N GLY A 89 -8.36 17.54 6.85
CA GLY A 89 -7.39 16.44 6.97
C GLY A 89 -7.90 15.14 6.34
N CYS A 90 -9.17 14.80 6.60
CA CYS A 90 -9.80 13.61 6.02
C CYS A 90 -9.89 13.69 4.49
N HIS A 91 -10.21 14.86 3.93
CA HIS A 91 -10.28 15.05 2.48
C HIS A 91 -8.89 14.92 1.83
N LEU A 92 -7.87 15.58 2.39
CA LEU A 92 -6.50 15.51 1.89
C LEU A 92 -5.95 14.08 1.91
N LEU A 93 -6.18 13.34 3.00
CA LEU A 93 -5.78 11.94 3.09
C LEU A 93 -6.57 11.02 2.15
N SER A 94 -7.86 11.28 1.95
CA SER A 94 -8.67 10.50 1.00
C SER A 94 -8.15 10.65 -0.44
N MET A 95 -7.80 11.88 -0.85
CA MET A 95 -7.20 12.12 -2.16
C MET A 95 -5.86 11.39 -2.32
N HIS A 96 -5.01 11.42 -1.29
CA HIS A 96 -3.74 10.69 -1.30
C HIS A 96 -3.95 9.17 -1.39
N ASN A 97 -4.81 8.61 -0.53
CA ASN A 97 -5.04 7.17 -0.46
C ASN A 97 -5.65 6.63 -1.77
N ILE A 98 -6.58 7.34 -2.40
CA ILE A 98 -7.12 6.96 -3.71
C ILE A 98 -6.04 7.05 -4.79
N ALA A 99 -5.23 8.12 -4.79
CA ALA A 99 -4.13 8.27 -5.74
C ALA A 99 -3.09 7.16 -5.60
N TYR A 100 -2.80 6.73 -4.36
CA TYR A 100 -1.95 5.58 -4.08
C TYR A 100 -2.51 4.30 -4.67
N MET A 101 -3.78 3.96 -4.41
CA MET A 101 -4.42 2.75 -4.95
C MET A 101 -4.40 2.74 -6.49
N LEU A 102 -4.69 3.88 -7.13
CA LEU A 102 -4.63 3.99 -8.59
C LEU A 102 -3.21 3.82 -9.14
N ARG A 103 -2.20 4.40 -8.48
CA ARG A 103 -0.78 4.19 -8.84
C ARG A 103 -0.38 2.74 -8.68
N PHE A 104 -0.79 2.11 -7.58
CA PHE A 104 -0.47 0.72 -7.27
C PHE A 104 -1.09 -0.23 -8.31
N SER A 105 -2.36 -0.04 -8.67
CA SER A 105 -3.01 -0.80 -9.75
C SER A 105 -2.32 -0.59 -11.12
N ARG A 106 -1.89 0.64 -11.43
CA ARG A 106 -1.12 0.91 -12.66
C ARG A 106 0.22 0.18 -12.66
N ALA A 107 0.96 0.24 -11.57
CA ALA A 107 2.25 -0.43 -11.45
C ALA A 107 2.12 -1.96 -11.62
N MET A 108 1.07 -2.57 -11.05
CA MET A 108 0.77 -3.99 -11.27
C MET A 108 0.46 -4.26 -12.74
N ARG A 109 -0.40 -3.46 -13.37
CA ARG A 109 -0.74 -3.60 -14.79
C ARG A 109 0.49 -3.48 -15.68
N ASP A 110 1.35 -2.51 -15.44
CA ASP A 110 2.55 -2.28 -16.23
C ASP A 110 3.56 -3.43 -16.05
N ALA A 111 3.69 -3.98 -14.84
CA ALA A 111 4.50 -5.17 -14.57
C ALA A 111 3.97 -6.43 -15.27
N ILE A 112 2.65 -6.60 -15.37
CA ILE A 112 2.04 -7.70 -16.13
C ILE A 112 2.32 -7.55 -17.62
N ILE A 113 2.13 -6.35 -18.19
CA ILE A 113 2.39 -6.07 -19.60
C ILE A 113 3.88 -6.29 -19.95
N ALA A 114 4.78 -5.96 -19.02
CA ALA A 114 6.21 -6.13 -19.17
C ALA A 114 6.73 -7.55 -18.87
N ASP A 115 5.85 -8.51 -18.58
CA ASP A 115 6.19 -9.89 -18.17
C ASP A 115 7.14 -9.96 -16.96
N LYS A 116 6.97 -9.00 -16.03
CA LYS A 116 7.80 -8.81 -14.82
C LYS A 116 7.00 -8.83 -13.53
N PHE A 117 5.75 -9.29 -13.57
CA PHE A 117 4.87 -9.31 -12.41
C PHE A 117 5.41 -10.15 -11.23
N PRO A 118 6.00 -11.35 -11.44
CA PRO A 118 6.71 -12.09 -10.38
C PRO A 118 7.80 -11.28 -9.66
N ALA A 119 8.59 -10.51 -10.41
CA ALA A 119 9.63 -9.65 -9.85
C ALA A 119 9.03 -8.48 -9.08
N TYR A 120 7.93 -7.90 -9.60
CA TYR A 120 7.19 -6.85 -8.91
C TYR A 120 6.66 -7.32 -7.55
N ILE A 121 6.06 -8.51 -7.46
CA ILE A 121 5.58 -9.10 -6.18
C ILE A 121 6.73 -9.19 -5.17
N LYS A 122 7.85 -9.80 -5.57
CA LYS A 122 9.04 -9.92 -4.70
C LYS A 122 9.54 -8.56 -4.22
N SER A 123 9.62 -7.58 -5.12
CA SER A 123 10.04 -6.21 -4.78
C SER A 123 9.08 -5.51 -3.81
N PHE A 124 7.77 -5.74 -3.94
CA PHE A 124 6.76 -5.16 -3.07
C PHE A 124 6.82 -5.79 -1.67
N LEU A 125 6.89 -7.11 -1.59
CA LEU A 125 6.99 -7.82 -0.31
C LEU A 125 8.30 -7.48 0.44
N ARG A 126 9.43 -7.34 -0.28
CA ARG A 126 10.70 -6.89 0.30
C ARG A 126 10.59 -5.48 0.89
N ARG A 127 10.04 -4.53 0.14
CA ARG A 127 9.76 -3.16 0.64
C ARG A 127 8.81 -3.14 1.84
N ARG A 128 7.82 -4.04 1.85
CA ARG A 128 6.77 -4.08 2.86
C ARG A 128 7.23 -4.65 4.20
N PHE A 129 8.02 -5.71 4.18
CA PHE A 129 8.35 -6.51 5.37
C PHE A 129 9.83 -6.45 5.80
N ILE A 130 10.76 -6.11 4.90
CA ILE A 130 12.22 -6.16 5.20
C ILE A 130 12.81 -4.77 5.33
N GLU A 131 12.55 -3.89 4.36
CA GLU A 131 13.17 -2.55 4.31
C GLU A 131 12.52 -1.56 5.30
N ASN A 132 11.45 -1.96 5.98
CA ASN A 132 10.70 -1.08 6.86
C ASN A 132 11.14 -1.22 8.33
N GLU A 133 12.35 -0.78 8.63
CA GLU A 133 12.96 -0.83 9.97
C GLU A 133 12.13 -0.10 11.05
N GLU A 134 11.38 0.95 10.69
CA GLU A 134 10.61 1.78 11.65
C GLU A 134 9.38 1.08 12.27
N GLN A 135 8.88 -0.01 11.69
CA GLN A 135 7.81 -0.84 12.27
C GLN A 135 8.30 -2.20 12.80
N LEU A 136 9.59 -2.50 12.60
CA LEU A 136 10.23 -3.79 12.86
C LEU A 136 10.99 -3.83 14.19
N ALA A 137 10.58 -3.04 15.19
CA ALA A 137 11.23 -3.09 16.50
C ALA A 137 10.96 -4.39 17.27
N ASP A 138 9.87 -5.12 16.94
CA ASP A 138 9.41 -6.28 17.73
C ASP A 138 8.93 -7.50 16.90
N LYS A 139 9.02 -7.49 15.56
CA LYS A 139 8.58 -8.63 14.72
C LYS A 139 9.68 -9.00 13.75
N GLU A 140 10.09 -10.27 13.72
CA GLU A 140 10.97 -10.78 12.67
C GLU A 140 10.39 -10.44 11.28
N ALA A 141 11.23 -9.97 10.37
CA ALA A 141 10.86 -9.63 8.98
C ALA A 141 10.45 -10.89 8.21
N ILE A 142 9.22 -11.34 8.44
CA ILE A 142 8.69 -12.59 7.90
C ILE A 142 7.42 -12.27 7.12
N VAL A 143 7.38 -12.75 5.87
CA VAL A 143 6.18 -12.71 5.05
C VAL A 143 5.13 -13.66 5.65
N PRO A 144 3.87 -13.21 5.85
CA PRO A 144 2.81 -14.05 6.39
C PRO A 144 2.60 -15.36 5.59
N GLU A 145 2.38 -16.46 6.29
CA GLU A 145 2.24 -17.82 5.72
C GLU A 145 1.18 -17.91 4.62
N TRP A 146 0.01 -17.28 4.82
CA TRP A 146 -1.07 -17.30 3.83
C TRP A 146 -0.67 -16.67 2.48
N ILE A 147 0.27 -15.72 2.46
CA ILE A 147 0.78 -15.11 1.24
C ILE A 147 1.64 -16.11 0.49
N ILE A 148 2.48 -16.83 1.22
CA ILE A 148 3.37 -17.85 0.68
C ILE A 148 2.55 -18.98 0.07
N ASP A 149 1.53 -19.47 0.79
CA ASP A 149 0.64 -20.52 0.31
C ASP A 149 -0.14 -20.09 -0.94
N ALA A 150 -0.69 -18.87 -0.94
CA ALA A 150 -1.41 -18.33 -2.09
C ALA A 150 -0.52 -18.24 -3.34
N LEU A 151 0.72 -17.76 -3.18
CA LEU A 151 1.67 -17.63 -4.28
C LEU A 151 2.24 -18.99 -4.73
N ALA A 152 2.41 -19.94 -3.82
CA ALA A 152 2.80 -21.30 -4.15
C ALA A 152 1.74 -22.00 -5.03
N SER A 153 0.46 -21.70 -4.83
CA SER A 153 -0.64 -22.27 -5.63
C SER A 153 -0.57 -21.91 -7.12
N ILE A 154 0.09 -20.80 -7.45
CA ILE A 154 0.32 -20.33 -8.83
C ILE A 154 1.75 -20.59 -9.32
N GLY A 155 2.52 -21.40 -8.58
CA GLY A 155 3.90 -21.77 -8.93
C GLY A 155 4.95 -20.71 -8.60
N LEU A 156 4.61 -19.66 -7.85
CA LEU A 156 5.54 -18.63 -7.41
C LEU A 156 6.07 -18.95 -6.01
N VAL A 157 7.25 -19.55 -5.94
CA VAL A 157 7.90 -19.85 -4.66
C VAL A 157 8.57 -18.59 -4.11
N ILE A 158 8.24 -18.29 -2.85
CA ILE A 158 8.77 -17.15 -2.10
C ILE A 158 9.43 -17.67 -0.83
N ASP A 159 10.67 -17.25 -0.58
CA ASP A 159 11.33 -17.49 0.71
C ASP A 159 10.68 -16.60 1.78
N PRO A 160 10.23 -17.14 2.92
CA PRO A 160 9.62 -16.36 4.02
C PRO A 160 10.48 -15.18 4.50
N ARG A 161 11.81 -15.31 4.42
CA ARG A 161 12.79 -14.28 4.82
C ARG A 161 13.29 -13.45 3.65
N MET A 162 12.95 -13.85 2.40
CA MET A 162 13.48 -13.28 1.16
C MET A 162 15.00 -13.05 1.22
N ALA A 163 15.72 -14.02 1.78
CA ALA A 163 17.16 -14.10 1.62
C ALA A 163 17.47 -14.31 0.12
N GLU A 164 18.56 -13.72 -0.35
CA GLU A 164 18.97 -13.74 -1.78
C GLU A 164 19.04 -15.14 -2.38
#